data_AF-A0A0S8EQA0-F1
#
_entry.id   AF-A0A0S8EQA0-F1
#
_cell.length_a   1.000
_cell.length_b   1.000
_cell.length_c   1.000
_cell.angle_alpha   90.00
_cell.angle_beta   90.00
_cell.angle_gamma   90.00
#
_symmetry.space_group_name_H-M   'P 1'
#
loop_
_entity.id
_entity.type
_entity.pdbx_description
1 polymer ?
#
loop_
_entity_poly.entity_id
_entity_poly.type
_entity_poly.pdbx_seq_one_letter_code
_entity_poly.pdbx_strand_id
1 'polypeptide(L)'
;MLKRIHEQLTPLQHLMTVTLFMLAACAMTYVIPPMHELRPWIPGEEDFPIVRLFRQWADIPAFAGHGGSYRATATTDKASERLADAVGETVASNLGRKPVVKPRPDDTLTIEPTEYEGILVHIEDPTGRGMRPLYEALAKTARGDAGAITRIGHYGDSSIATDLITSTVRDNLQARFGDAGHGFVLAAKGYIPYKHRGVLQSSNPDSWETREVVRRQDRAGRYGYGGVQSRALRGAWARIGTAKRGDIGRRASRFDIYYEEQPRGGKFSVRLDDEKREVVSTKADA
;
A
#
# COMPACT_ATOMS: atom_id res chain seq x y z
N MET A 1 -2.94 -37.95 3.65
CA MET A 1 -3.98 -38.56 4.50
C MET A 1 -4.82 -37.52 5.28
N LEU A 2 -4.29 -36.32 5.59
CA LEU A 2 -5.02 -35.24 6.30
C LEU A 2 -6.04 -34.42 5.47
N LYS A 3 -6.02 -34.53 4.13
CA LYS A 3 -6.89 -33.73 3.24
C LYS A 3 -8.31 -34.28 3.05
N ARG A 4 -8.60 -35.50 3.51
CA ARG A 4 -9.89 -36.20 3.27
C ARG A 4 -10.89 -36.15 4.43
N ILE A 5 -10.56 -35.48 5.54
CA ILE A 5 -11.42 -35.41 6.73
C ILE A 5 -12.20 -34.07 6.78
N HIS A 6 -11.91 -33.11 5.90
CA HIS A 6 -12.50 -31.77 5.96
C HIS A 6 -13.89 -31.62 5.30
N GLU A 7 -14.51 -32.69 4.81
CA GLU A 7 -15.70 -32.58 3.95
C GLU A 7 -17.06 -32.86 4.60
N GLN A 8 -17.18 -33.07 5.92
CA GLN A 8 -18.51 -33.30 6.54
C GLN A 8 -18.65 -32.73 7.96
N LEU A 9 -18.26 -31.47 8.18
CA LEU A 9 -18.62 -30.78 9.42
C LEU A 9 -19.57 -29.63 9.08
N THR A 10 -20.74 -29.63 9.70
CA THR A 10 -21.66 -28.49 9.69
C THR A 10 -20.95 -27.23 10.23
N PRO A 11 -21.40 -26.01 9.90
CA PRO A 11 -20.80 -24.77 10.43
C PRO A 11 -20.67 -24.78 11.96
N LEU A 12 -21.62 -25.40 12.67
CA LEU A 12 -21.59 -25.57 14.12
C LEU A 12 -20.45 -26.49 14.57
N GLN A 13 -20.23 -27.61 13.88
CA GLN A 13 -19.13 -28.51 14.19
C GLN A 13 -17.77 -27.88 13.92
N HIS A 14 -17.62 -27.10 12.84
CA HIS A 14 -16.42 -26.31 12.60
C HIS A 14 -16.17 -25.30 13.72
N LEU A 15 -17.21 -24.58 14.15
CA LEU A 15 -17.11 -23.63 15.26
C LEU A 15 -16.70 -24.35 16.55
N MET A 16 -17.28 -25.52 16.85
CA MET A 16 -16.91 -26.33 18.01
C MET A 16 -15.46 -26.81 17.94
N THR A 17 -15.00 -27.31 16.78
CA THR A 17 -13.61 -27.77 16.60
C THR A 17 -12.62 -26.62 16.80
N VAL A 18 -12.88 -25.45 16.19
CA VAL A 18 -12.02 -24.26 16.35
C VAL A 18 -12.02 -23.80 17.80
N THR A 19 -13.19 -23.77 18.46
CA THR A 19 -13.31 -23.35 19.86
C THR A 19 -12.54 -24.29 20.78
N LEU A 20 -12.69 -25.61 20.59
CA LEU A 20 -11.99 -26.62 21.38
C LEU A 20 -10.47 -26.53 21.19
N PHE A 21 -10.02 -26.35 19.94
CA PHE A 21 -8.60 -26.19 19.62
C PHE A 21 -8.04 -24.91 20.25
N MET A 22 -8.78 -23.81 20.20
CA MET A 22 -8.38 -22.55 20.81
C MET A 22 -8.29 -22.67 22.34
N LEU A 23 -9.28 -23.30 22.99
CA LEU A 23 -9.24 -23.55 24.44
C LEU A 23 -8.08 -24.47 24.84
N ALA A 24 -7.80 -25.51 24.05
CA ALA A 24 -6.66 -26.40 24.28
C ALA A 24 -5.32 -25.66 24.13
N ALA A 25 -5.18 -24.81 23.11
CA ALA A 25 -4.00 -23.97 22.92
C ALA A 25 -3.83 -22.98 24.09
N CYS A 26 -4.90 -22.33 24.55
CA CYS A 26 -4.88 -21.46 25.73
C CYS A 26 -4.45 -22.24 26.98
N ALA A 27 -5.01 -23.43 27.22
CA ALA A 27 -4.64 -24.27 28.37
C ALA A 27 -3.15 -24.67 28.33
N MET A 28 -2.62 -24.96 27.14
CA MET A 28 -1.23 -25.34 26.94
C MET A 28 -0.24 -24.25 27.38
N THR A 29 -0.62 -22.95 27.31
CA THR A 29 0.20 -21.83 27.81
C THR A 29 0.40 -21.83 29.34
N TYR A 30 -0.44 -22.55 30.08
CA TYR A 30 -0.30 -22.72 31.53
C TYR A 30 0.55 -23.92 31.91
N VAL A 31 0.63 -24.93 31.03
CA VAL A 31 1.33 -26.20 31.27
C VAL A 31 2.78 -26.17 30.77
N ILE A 32 3.05 -25.47 29.66
CA ILE A 32 4.38 -25.40 29.04
C ILE A 32 5.15 -24.18 29.58
N PRO A 33 6.21 -24.35 30.40
CA PRO A 33 6.89 -23.23 31.06
C PRO A 33 7.44 -22.15 30.10
N PRO A 34 8.02 -22.47 28.93
CA PRO A 34 8.43 -21.46 27.95
C PRO A 34 7.29 -20.60 27.38
N MET A 35 6.04 -21.03 27.51
CA MET A 35 4.88 -20.34 26.95
C MET A 35 4.15 -19.44 27.97
N HIS A 36 4.73 -19.24 29.16
CA HIS A 36 4.15 -18.42 30.22
C HIS A 36 3.78 -17.00 29.75
N GLU A 37 4.59 -16.40 28.87
CA GLU A 37 4.38 -15.04 28.35
C GLU A 37 3.10 -14.94 27.51
N LEU A 38 2.70 -16.05 26.86
CA LEU A 38 1.54 -16.15 25.98
C LEU A 38 0.23 -16.46 26.73
N ARG A 39 0.25 -16.48 28.07
CA ARG A 39 -0.94 -16.76 28.88
C ARG A 39 -2.02 -15.71 28.62
N PRO A 40 -3.24 -16.12 28.22
CA PRO A 40 -4.35 -15.22 27.96
C PRO A 40 -4.77 -14.44 29.21
N TRP A 41 -4.52 -14.98 30.40
CA TRP A 41 -4.86 -14.35 31.67
C TRP A 41 -3.85 -14.71 32.76
N ILE A 42 -3.41 -13.72 33.56
CA ILE A 42 -2.64 -13.94 34.77
C ILE A 42 -3.44 -13.42 35.97
N PRO A 43 -3.64 -14.23 37.03
CA PRO A 43 -4.30 -13.78 38.24
C PRO A 43 -3.58 -12.57 38.85
N GLY A 44 -4.32 -11.49 39.12
CA GLY A 44 -3.78 -10.26 39.69
C GLY A 44 -3.45 -9.14 38.68
N GLU A 45 -3.65 -9.34 37.38
CA GLU A 45 -3.62 -8.24 36.41
C GLU A 45 -4.84 -7.32 36.55
N GLU A 46 -4.61 -6.01 36.55
CA GLU A 46 -5.66 -4.97 36.58
C GLU A 46 -6.40 -4.81 35.24
N ASP A 47 -5.77 -5.24 34.15
CA ASP A 47 -6.32 -5.14 32.79
C ASP A 47 -7.18 -6.34 32.39
N PHE A 48 -8.04 -6.15 31.38
CA PHE A 48 -8.83 -7.24 30.80
C PHE A 48 -7.92 -8.35 30.24
N PRO A 49 -8.33 -9.63 30.38
CA PRO A 49 -7.64 -10.76 29.79
C PRO A 49 -7.31 -10.54 28.31
N ILE A 50 -6.16 -11.05 27.86
CA ILE A 50 -5.64 -11.04 26.49
C ILE A 50 -5.06 -9.68 26.05
N VAL A 51 -5.42 -8.55 26.67
CA VAL A 51 -4.95 -7.22 26.26
C VAL A 51 -3.42 -7.08 26.31
N ARG A 52 -2.75 -7.68 27.31
CA ARG A 52 -1.27 -7.69 27.41
C ARG A 52 -0.61 -8.28 26.17
N LEU A 53 -1.16 -9.38 25.64
CA LEU A 53 -0.60 -10.07 24.46
C LEU A 53 -0.60 -9.17 23.21
N PHE A 54 -1.52 -8.20 23.16
CA PHE A 54 -1.57 -7.21 22.09
C PHE A 54 -0.78 -5.94 22.39
N ARG A 55 -0.48 -5.62 23.66
CA ARG A 55 0.39 -4.49 24.03
C ARG A 55 1.85 -4.72 23.61
N GLN A 56 2.36 -5.94 23.76
CA GLN A 56 3.70 -6.27 23.28
C GLN A 56 3.85 -6.08 21.76
N TRP A 57 2.74 -6.14 21.01
CA TRP A 57 2.68 -5.83 19.58
C TRP A 57 2.47 -4.34 19.29
N ALA A 58 1.99 -3.56 20.27
CA ALA A 58 1.90 -2.10 20.21
C ALA A 58 3.25 -1.43 20.54
N ASP A 59 4.10 -2.09 21.34
CA ASP A 59 5.46 -1.64 21.69
C ASP A 59 6.51 -2.00 20.63
N ILE A 60 6.13 -2.73 19.57
CA ILE A 60 6.95 -2.79 18.35
C ILE A 60 6.91 -1.37 17.78
N PRO A 61 8.06 -0.66 17.70
CA PRO A 61 8.09 0.72 17.24
C PRO A 61 7.31 0.79 15.93
N ALA A 62 6.32 1.67 15.92
CA ALA A 62 5.44 1.87 14.78
C ALA A 62 6.32 2.18 13.57
N PHE A 63 6.60 1.16 12.77
CA PHE A 63 7.29 1.32 11.51
C PHE A 63 6.30 1.94 10.54
N ALA A 64 6.73 2.96 9.80
CA ALA A 64 5.94 3.76 8.85
C ALA A 64 5.23 2.95 7.74
N GLY A 65 5.30 1.61 7.78
CA GLY A 65 4.61 0.66 6.92
C GLY A 65 3.59 -0.27 7.56
N HIS A 66 3.42 -0.28 8.89
CA HIS A 66 2.35 -1.07 9.51
C HIS A 66 1.03 -0.30 9.38
N GLY A 67 0.27 -0.59 8.33
CA GLY A 67 -1.01 0.06 8.01
C GLY A 67 -2.13 -0.05 9.05
N GLY A 68 -1.84 -0.52 10.27
CA GLY A 68 -2.75 -0.61 11.42
C GLY A 68 -2.59 0.52 12.45
N SER A 69 -1.40 1.11 12.63
CA SER A 69 -1.11 2.03 13.74
C SER A 69 -1.38 3.51 13.43
N TYR A 70 -1.36 3.93 12.17
CA TYR A 70 -1.53 5.35 11.79
C TYR A 70 -2.98 5.77 11.51
N ARG A 71 -3.95 4.86 11.74
CA ARG A 71 -5.38 5.17 11.54
C ARG A 71 -6.08 5.70 12.79
N ALA A 72 -5.31 6.07 13.82
CA ALA A 72 -5.76 7.14 14.69
C ALA A 72 -5.63 8.43 13.89
N THR A 73 -6.76 9.00 13.50
CA THR A 73 -6.86 10.45 13.34
C THR A 73 -6.01 11.08 14.45
N ALA A 74 -4.93 11.77 14.07
CA ALA A 74 -4.13 12.60 15.00
C ALA A 74 -4.98 13.82 15.40
N THR A 75 -6.10 13.55 16.06
CA THR A 75 -7.04 14.54 16.61
C THR A 75 -7.01 14.50 18.13
N THR A 76 -6.10 13.71 18.73
CA THR A 76 -5.89 13.64 20.18
C THR A 76 -4.41 13.77 20.48
N ASP A 77 -4.08 14.60 21.47
CA ASP A 77 -2.69 14.94 21.85
C ASP A 77 -1.86 13.69 22.17
N LYS A 78 -2.49 12.68 22.79
CA LYS A 78 -1.85 11.38 23.11
C LYS A 78 -1.45 10.55 21.89
N ALA A 79 -2.12 10.72 20.74
CA ALA A 79 -1.74 10.04 19.50
C ALA A 79 -0.54 10.73 18.85
N SER A 80 -0.46 12.06 18.98
CA SER A 80 0.66 12.87 18.49
C SER A 80 1.92 12.63 19.32
N GLU A 81 1.81 12.53 20.65
CA GLU A 81 2.93 12.19 21.55
C GLU A 81 3.51 10.80 21.21
N ARG A 82 2.66 9.77 21.10
CA ARG A 82 3.10 8.42 20.71
C ARG A 82 3.73 8.36 19.33
N LEU A 83 3.26 9.22 18.41
CA LEU A 83 3.85 9.34 17.08
C LEU A 83 5.23 10.00 17.17
N ALA A 84 5.37 11.07 17.95
CA ALA A 84 6.64 11.74 18.21
C ALA A 84 7.67 10.80 18.85
N ASP A 85 7.26 9.97 19.81
CA ASP A 85 8.14 8.98 20.44
C ASP A 85 8.62 7.92 19.44
N ALA A 86 7.79 7.53 18.47
CA ALA A 86 8.10 6.46 17.51
C ALA A 86 8.93 6.92 16.31
N VAL A 87 8.67 8.12 15.77
CA VAL A 87 9.32 8.62 14.55
C VAL A 87 10.18 9.87 14.77
N GLY A 88 10.27 10.35 16.00
CA GLY A 88 10.86 11.63 16.36
C GLY A 88 9.87 12.78 16.22
N GLU A 89 9.99 13.77 17.11
CA GLU A 89 9.11 14.94 17.20
C GLU A 89 8.98 15.71 15.88
N THR A 90 10.07 15.77 15.11
CA THR A 90 10.13 16.45 13.81
C THR A 90 9.37 15.72 12.71
N VAL A 91 9.49 14.38 12.64
CA VAL A 91 8.75 13.62 11.63
C VAL A 91 7.27 13.64 12.01
N ALA A 92 6.95 13.51 13.29
CA ALA A 92 5.58 13.60 13.80
C ALA A 92 4.94 14.97 13.53
N SER A 93 5.65 16.08 13.69
CA SER A 93 5.12 17.43 13.42
C SER A 93 4.83 17.70 11.94
N ASN A 94 5.52 16.98 11.04
CA ASN A 94 5.28 17.04 9.60
C ASN A 94 4.23 16.03 9.13
N LEU A 95 3.97 14.96 9.88
CA LEU A 95 2.95 13.96 9.57
C LEU A 95 1.55 14.50 9.85
N GLY A 96 0.70 14.57 8.82
CA GLY A 96 -0.69 15.02 8.94
C GLY A 96 -0.92 16.50 8.62
N ARG A 97 0.15 17.29 8.39
CA ARG A 97 0.03 18.63 7.82
C ARG A 97 -0.40 18.49 6.35
N LYS A 98 -1.60 18.96 6.00
CA LYS A 98 -2.00 19.04 4.59
C LYS A 98 -1.00 19.95 3.88
N PRO A 99 -0.49 19.57 2.68
CA PRO A 99 0.39 20.45 1.93
C PRO A 99 -0.28 21.80 1.71
N VAL A 100 0.32 22.86 2.27
CA VAL A 100 -0.18 24.24 2.19
C VAL A 100 0.26 24.91 0.89
N VAL A 101 1.00 24.21 0.03
CA VAL A 101 1.54 24.80 -1.19
C VAL A 101 0.41 24.96 -2.21
N LYS A 102 -0.12 26.17 -2.32
CA LYS A 102 -0.86 26.59 -3.51
C LYS A 102 0.12 26.65 -4.68
N PRO A 103 -0.26 26.19 -5.88
CA PRO A 103 0.52 26.43 -7.08
C PRO A 103 0.79 27.93 -7.18
N ARG A 104 2.07 28.33 -7.20
CA ARG A 104 2.41 29.74 -7.38
C ARG A 104 2.24 30.07 -8.87
N PRO A 105 1.55 31.17 -9.20
CA PRO A 105 1.31 31.57 -10.59
C PRO A 105 2.60 32.01 -11.31
N ASP A 106 3.64 32.39 -10.55
CA ASP A 106 4.92 32.81 -11.10
C ASP A 106 5.93 31.66 -11.10
N ASP A 107 6.49 31.45 -12.29
CA ASP A 107 7.46 30.47 -12.79
C ASP A 107 8.78 30.40 -11.99
N THR A 108 8.68 30.31 -10.68
CA THR A 108 9.84 30.34 -9.80
C THR A 108 10.18 28.90 -9.42
N LEU A 109 11.18 28.38 -10.14
CA LEU A 109 12.02 27.24 -9.70
C LEU A 109 12.69 27.51 -8.34
N THR A 110 12.47 28.68 -7.75
CA THR A 110 12.90 29.10 -6.42
C THR A 110 12.05 28.43 -5.35
N ILE A 111 12.72 27.85 -4.36
CA ILE A 111 12.13 27.33 -3.14
C ILE A 111 12.45 28.36 -2.05
N GLU A 112 11.43 28.94 -1.41
CA GLU A 112 11.68 29.87 -0.31
C GLU A 112 12.27 29.12 0.89
N PRO A 113 13.19 29.73 1.65
CA PRO A 113 13.73 29.14 2.87
C PRO A 113 12.67 28.67 3.87
N THR A 114 11.54 29.37 3.93
CA THR A 114 10.39 29.02 4.79
C THR A 114 9.69 27.73 4.39
N GLU A 115 9.86 27.24 3.15
CA GLU A 115 9.24 25.99 2.69
C GLU A 115 9.95 24.74 3.20
N TYR A 116 11.22 24.85 3.61
CA TYR A 116 12.00 23.77 4.20
C TYR A 116 12.48 24.09 5.62
N GLU A 117 11.96 25.16 6.21
CA GLU A 117 12.20 25.48 7.62
C GLU A 117 11.65 24.37 8.52
N GLY A 118 12.46 23.90 9.48
CA GLY A 118 12.11 22.81 10.37
C GLY A 118 12.32 21.40 9.81
N ILE A 119 12.82 21.25 8.57
CA ILE A 119 13.34 19.96 8.09
C ILE A 119 14.69 19.70 8.76
N LEU A 120 14.75 18.69 9.64
CA LEU A 120 16.00 18.32 10.31
C LEU A 120 16.80 17.24 9.56
N VAL A 121 16.15 16.47 8.68
CA VAL A 121 16.79 15.42 7.91
C VAL A 121 16.87 15.85 6.45
N HIS A 122 18.09 16.15 6.02
CA HIS A 122 18.36 16.52 4.63
C HIS A 122 18.69 15.29 3.80
N ILE A 123 18.38 15.36 2.50
CA ILE A 123 18.88 14.39 1.54
C ILE A 123 20.37 14.65 1.34
N GLU A 124 21.20 13.66 1.67
CA GLU A 124 22.63 13.71 1.36
C GLU A 124 22.86 13.32 -0.10
N ASP A 125 23.28 14.28 -0.93
CA ASP A 125 23.82 14.03 -2.27
C ASP A 125 25.24 14.59 -2.35
N PRO A 126 26.26 13.85 -1.87
CA PRO A 126 27.65 14.33 -1.83
C PRO A 126 28.19 14.72 -3.20
N THR A 127 27.60 14.18 -4.26
CA THR A 127 28.03 14.46 -5.63
C THR A 127 27.32 15.65 -6.25
N GLY A 128 26.18 16.09 -5.68
CA GLY A 128 25.25 17.04 -6.28
C GLY A 128 24.65 16.59 -7.62
N ARG A 129 24.83 15.31 -8.00
CA ARG A 129 24.43 14.76 -9.30
C ARG A 129 23.36 13.69 -9.20
N GLY A 130 23.18 13.07 -8.04
CA GLY A 130 22.21 11.98 -7.85
C GLY A 130 20.78 12.45 -8.06
N MET A 131 20.45 13.63 -7.54
CA MET A 131 19.09 14.19 -7.63
C MET A 131 18.84 15.05 -8.87
N ARG A 132 19.89 15.35 -9.65
CA ARG A 132 19.81 16.23 -10.81
C ARG A 132 18.74 15.81 -11.85
N PRO A 133 18.62 14.53 -12.27
CA PRO A 133 17.60 14.14 -13.25
C PRO A 133 16.16 14.37 -12.74
N LEU A 134 15.93 14.19 -11.44
CA LEU A 134 14.63 14.46 -10.83
C LEU A 134 14.33 15.96 -10.85
N TYR A 135 15.30 16.80 -10.46
CA TYR A 135 15.13 18.25 -10.47
C TYR A 135 14.93 18.81 -11.89
N GLU A 136 15.65 18.29 -12.89
CA GLU A 136 15.45 18.67 -14.29
C GLU A 136 14.03 18.32 -14.78
N ALA A 137 13.51 17.14 -14.42
CA ALA A 137 12.14 16.75 -14.75
C ALA A 137 11.10 17.62 -14.05
N LEU A 138 11.27 17.85 -12.74
CA LEU A 138 10.41 18.75 -11.96
C LEU A 138 10.43 20.17 -12.51
N ALA A 139 11.57 20.68 -12.95
CA ALA A 139 11.67 22.01 -13.53
C ALA A 139 10.86 22.14 -14.82
N LYS A 140 10.83 21.11 -15.67
CA LYS A 140 9.97 21.07 -16.87
C LYS A 140 8.49 21.07 -16.51
N THR A 141 8.11 20.28 -15.51
CA THR A 141 6.72 20.23 -15.01
C THR A 141 6.30 21.57 -14.38
N ALA A 142 7.18 22.20 -13.60
CA ALA A 142 6.93 23.48 -12.95
C ALA A 142 6.70 24.62 -13.95
N ARG A 143 7.49 24.67 -15.04
CA ARG A 143 7.31 25.63 -16.14
C ARG A 143 6.06 25.40 -16.98
N GLY A 144 5.39 24.24 -16.81
CA GLY A 144 4.28 23.85 -17.67
C GLY A 144 4.72 23.58 -19.11
N ASP A 145 5.96 23.12 -19.34
CA ASP A 145 6.45 22.75 -20.67
C ASP A 145 5.46 21.75 -21.32
N ALA A 146 5.19 21.90 -22.61
CA ALA A 146 4.13 21.14 -23.29
C ALA A 146 4.32 19.61 -23.11
N GLY A 147 3.33 18.96 -22.49
CA GLY A 147 3.34 17.52 -22.23
C GLY A 147 4.26 17.06 -21.10
N ALA A 148 4.86 17.98 -20.33
CA ALA A 148 5.73 17.63 -19.21
C ALA A 148 4.94 16.97 -18.07
N ILE A 149 5.36 15.76 -17.70
CA ILE A 149 4.86 15.02 -16.54
C ILE A 149 6.05 14.33 -15.86
N THR A 150 6.38 14.77 -14.64
CA THR A 150 7.36 14.07 -13.80
C THR A 150 6.73 12.82 -13.18
N ARG A 151 7.22 11.64 -13.55
CA ARG A 151 6.78 10.35 -12.97
C ARG A 151 7.80 9.86 -11.96
N ILE A 152 7.35 9.53 -10.75
CA ILE A 152 8.19 9.08 -9.64
C ILE A 152 7.76 7.67 -9.24
N GLY A 153 8.69 6.73 -9.30
CA GLY A 153 8.49 5.34 -8.87
C GLY A 153 9.19 5.07 -7.55
N HIS A 154 8.48 4.53 -6.57
CA HIS A 154 9.04 4.06 -5.32
C HIS A 154 9.03 2.54 -5.28
N TYR A 155 10.20 1.95 -5.03
CA TYR A 155 10.39 0.51 -4.88
C TYR A 155 10.88 0.22 -3.47
N GLY A 156 10.21 -0.69 -2.77
CA GLY A 156 10.55 -1.01 -1.40
C GLY A 156 9.70 -2.15 -0.86
N ASP A 157 9.64 -2.23 0.46
CA ASP A 157 8.96 -3.29 1.19
C ASP A 157 7.49 -2.94 1.51
N SER A 158 6.95 -3.49 2.59
CA SER A 158 5.59 -3.25 3.07
C SER A 158 5.29 -1.78 3.36
N SER A 159 6.30 -0.95 3.67
CA SER A 159 6.12 0.50 3.87
C SER A 159 5.72 1.23 2.61
N ILE A 160 6.27 0.81 1.47
CA ILE A 160 5.89 1.34 0.17
C ILE A 160 4.60 0.68 -0.31
N ALA A 161 4.45 -0.64 -0.12
CA ALA A 161 3.28 -1.39 -0.60
C ALA A 161 1.95 -0.96 0.03
N THR A 162 1.96 -0.45 1.26
CA THR A 162 0.75 0.04 1.96
C THR A 162 0.39 1.49 1.62
N ASP A 163 1.19 2.15 0.77
CA ASP A 163 1.00 3.49 0.23
C ASP A 163 0.81 4.57 1.30
N LEU A 164 1.54 4.48 2.41
CA LEU A 164 1.54 5.49 3.49
C LEU A 164 2.52 6.62 3.15
N ILE A 165 3.81 6.28 3.08
CA ILE A 165 4.87 7.24 2.76
C ILE A 165 4.67 7.83 1.36
N THR A 166 4.37 6.96 0.39
CA THR A 166 4.22 7.34 -1.00
C THR A 166 2.99 8.19 -1.27
N SER A 167 1.90 8.04 -0.50
CA SER A 167 0.77 8.97 -0.60
C SER A 167 1.15 10.36 -0.13
N THR A 168 1.85 10.48 1.00
CA THR A 168 2.28 11.79 1.51
C THR A 168 3.20 12.50 0.52
N VAL A 169 4.18 11.78 -0.04
CA VAL A 169 5.08 12.35 -1.05
C VAL A 169 4.31 12.79 -2.30
N ARG A 170 3.40 11.95 -2.80
CA ARG A 170 2.56 12.28 -3.96
C ARG A 170 1.70 13.51 -3.69
N ASP A 171 0.99 13.55 -2.56
CA ASP A 171 0.06 14.65 -2.24
C ASP A 171 0.82 15.99 -2.15
N ASN A 172 2.00 15.99 -1.52
CA ASN A 172 2.84 17.18 -1.41
C ASN A 172 3.37 17.66 -2.77
N LEU A 173 3.85 16.74 -3.61
CA LEU A 173 4.37 17.08 -4.93
C LEU A 173 3.26 17.50 -5.89
N GLN A 174 2.09 16.87 -5.84
CA GLN A 174 0.93 17.25 -6.65
C GLN A 174 0.35 18.60 -6.23
N ALA A 175 0.35 18.92 -4.93
CA ALA A 175 -0.06 20.23 -4.45
C ALA A 175 0.84 21.34 -5.02
N ARG A 176 2.17 21.11 -5.07
CA ARG A 176 3.12 22.10 -5.58
C ARG A 176 3.21 22.16 -7.11
N PHE A 177 3.33 21.01 -7.77
CA PHE A 177 3.65 20.92 -9.20
C PHE A 177 2.45 20.55 -10.09
N GLY A 178 1.28 20.33 -9.49
CA GLY A 178 0.06 19.93 -10.19
C GLY A 178 -0.23 18.43 -10.14
N ASP A 179 -1.52 18.08 -10.21
CA ASP A 179 -2.01 16.70 -10.19
C ASP A 179 -2.11 16.13 -11.61
N ALA A 180 -1.14 15.27 -11.98
CA ALA A 180 -1.13 14.51 -13.23
C ALA A 180 -1.75 13.10 -13.10
N GLY A 181 -2.44 12.81 -11.99
CA GLY A 181 -3.06 11.53 -11.69
C GLY A 181 -2.19 10.58 -10.85
N HIS A 182 -2.71 9.38 -10.62
CA HIS A 182 -2.17 8.41 -9.66
C HIS A 182 -0.98 7.57 -10.17
N GLY A 183 -0.67 7.64 -11.47
CA GLY A 183 0.39 6.84 -12.08
C GLY A 183 0.03 5.35 -12.18
N PHE A 184 0.98 4.49 -11.83
CA PHE A 184 0.87 3.05 -12.02
C PHE A 184 0.19 2.37 -10.82
N VAL A 185 -0.80 1.51 -11.10
CA VAL A 185 -1.45 0.64 -10.11
C VAL A 185 -1.46 -0.79 -10.59
N LEU A 186 -1.43 -1.74 -9.66
CA LEU A 186 -1.55 -3.16 -10.01
C LEU A 186 -2.94 -3.43 -10.60
N ALA A 187 -3.03 -4.26 -11.64
CA ALA A 187 -4.32 -4.67 -12.21
C ALA A 187 -5.18 -5.40 -11.17
N ALA A 188 -4.56 -6.34 -10.46
CA ALA A 188 -5.12 -6.99 -9.29
C ALA A 188 -4.00 -7.37 -8.32
N LYS A 189 -4.33 -7.37 -7.03
CA LYS A 189 -3.38 -7.66 -5.96
C LYS A 189 -3.55 -9.06 -5.35
N GLY A 190 -4.62 -9.77 -5.69
CA GLY A 190 -5.00 -11.01 -5.00
C GLY A 190 -4.98 -10.81 -3.48
N TYR A 191 -4.16 -11.61 -2.80
CA TYR A 191 -3.99 -11.60 -1.35
C TYR A 191 -2.80 -10.78 -0.83
N ILE A 192 -2.00 -10.16 -1.71
CA ILE A 192 -0.86 -9.36 -1.23
C ILE A 192 -1.36 -8.11 -0.47
N PRO A 193 -0.64 -7.68 0.58
CA PRO A 193 -0.98 -6.50 1.39
C PRO A 193 -0.62 -5.18 0.67
N TYR A 194 -1.11 -5.02 -0.56
CA TYR A 194 -0.99 -3.80 -1.36
C TYR A 194 -2.20 -2.89 -1.19
N LYS A 195 -1.94 -1.57 -1.13
CA LYS A 195 -2.97 -0.53 -1.17
C LYS A 195 -2.49 0.60 -2.08
N HIS A 196 -3.46 1.35 -2.60
CA HIS A 196 -3.19 2.59 -3.31
C HIS A 196 -4.28 3.62 -2.96
N ARG A 197 -3.93 4.60 -2.13
CA ARG A 197 -4.82 5.67 -1.67
C ARG A 197 -5.23 6.56 -2.85
N GLY A 198 -6.47 7.03 -2.81
CA GLY A 198 -7.07 7.83 -3.89
C GLY A 198 -7.48 7.03 -5.13
N VAL A 199 -7.27 5.71 -5.16
CA VAL A 199 -7.77 4.83 -6.23
C VAL A 199 -8.77 3.84 -5.68
N LEU A 200 -9.93 3.74 -6.34
CA LEU A 200 -10.84 2.62 -6.14
C LEU A 200 -10.25 1.40 -6.85
N GLN A 201 -9.87 0.38 -6.09
CA GLN A 201 -9.40 -0.89 -6.64
C GLN A 201 -10.21 -2.04 -6.03
N SER A 202 -10.74 -2.91 -6.89
CA SER A 202 -11.47 -4.10 -6.48
C SER A 202 -11.28 -5.22 -7.50
N SER A 203 -11.24 -6.47 -7.04
CA SER A 203 -11.09 -7.66 -7.88
C SER A 203 -11.67 -8.87 -7.15
N ASN A 204 -11.93 -9.98 -7.84
CA ASN A 204 -12.18 -11.28 -7.20
C ASN A 204 -10.86 -12.00 -6.90
N PRO A 205 -10.33 -11.94 -5.67
CA PRO A 205 -8.96 -12.33 -5.37
C PRO A 205 -8.65 -13.80 -5.71
N ASP A 206 -9.63 -14.70 -5.59
CA ASP A 206 -9.46 -16.14 -5.87
C ASP A 206 -9.19 -16.48 -7.33
N SER A 207 -9.50 -15.55 -8.25
CA SER A 207 -9.27 -15.74 -9.69
C SER A 207 -8.00 -15.07 -10.19
N TRP A 208 -7.14 -14.59 -9.28
CA TRP A 208 -5.86 -13.97 -9.64
C TRP A 208 -4.71 -14.68 -8.95
N GLU A 209 -3.79 -15.25 -9.75
CA GLU A 209 -2.50 -15.70 -9.25
C GLU A 209 -1.53 -14.52 -9.26
N THR A 210 -0.87 -14.26 -8.14
CA THR A 210 0.08 -13.16 -8.00
C THR A 210 1.48 -13.73 -7.78
N ARG A 211 2.45 -13.27 -8.58
CA ARG A 211 3.87 -13.64 -8.42
C ARG A 211 4.71 -12.40 -8.15
N GLU A 212 5.54 -12.47 -7.13
CA GLU A 212 6.34 -11.35 -6.65
C GLU A 212 7.81 -11.53 -7.04
N VAL A 213 8.47 -10.43 -7.44
CA VAL A 213 9.90 -10.42 -7.80
C VAL A 213 10.78 -10.81 -6.62
N VAL A 214 10.42 -10.35 -5.42
CA VAL A 214 11.16 -10.62 -4.17
C VAL A 214 11.14 -12.10 -3.78
N ARG A 215 10.14 -12.86 -4.24
CA ARG A 215 10.04 -14.31 -4.02
C ARG A 215 10.59 -15.14 -5.17
N ARG A 216 11.05 -14.50 -6.26
CA ARG A 216 11.58 -15.15 -7.47
C ARG A 216 10.67 -16.26 -8.02
N GLN A 217 9.36 -16.05 -7.94
CA GLN A 217 8.32 -17.01 -8.34
C GLN A 217 8.21 -17.23 -9.86
N ASP A 218 8.74 -16.33 -10.70
CA ASP A 218 8.94 -16.58 -12.13
C ASP A 218 10.44 -16.65 -12.44
N ARG A 219 10.91 -17.84 -12.81
CA ARG A 219 12.32 -18.08 -13.17
C ARG A 219 12.75 -17.32 -14.42
N ALA A 220 11.82 -16.98 -15.31
CA ALA A 220 12.10 -16.19 -16.51
C ALA A 220 12.14 -14.68 -16.24
N GLY A 221 11.88 -14.23 -15.00
CA GLY A 221 11.97 -12.82 -14.63
C GLY A 221 10.86 -11.93 -15.20
N ARG A 222 9.75 -12.52 -15.67
CA ARG A 222 8.61 -11.78 -16.24
C ARG A 222 7.77 -11.13 -15.14
N TYR A 223 8.17 -9.93 -14.73
CA TYR A 223 7.44 -9.10 -13.78
C TYR A 223 7.05 -7.78 -14.44
N GLY A 224 5.85 -7.28 -14.11
CA GLY A 224 5.44 -5.95 -14.55
C GLY A 224 6.19 -4.84 -13.81
N TYR A 225 5.94 -3.59 -14.18
CA TYR A 225 6.60 -2.41 -13.61
C TYR A 225 6.56 -2.34 -12.07
N GLY A 226 5.50 -2.85 -11.43
CA GLY A 226 5.37 -2.91 -9.97
C GLY A 226 6.10 -4.07 -9.28
N GLY A 227 6.94 -4.84 -9.98
CA GLY A 227 7.63 -6.02 -9.41
C GLY A 227 6.68 -7.19 -9.13
N VAL A 228 5.49 -7.16 -9.72
CA VAL A 228 4.43 -8.15 -9.54
C VAL A 228 3.90 -8.57 -10.90
N GLN A 229 3.64 -9.86 -11.06
CA GLN A 229 2.90 -10.43 -12.18
C GLN A 229 1.51 -10.86 -11.68
N SER A 230 0.47 -10.22 -12.20
CA SER A 230 -0.93 -10.56 -11.90
C SER A 230 -1.50 -11.41 -13.03
N ARG A 231 -1.59 -12.73 -12.82
CA ARG A 231 -2.11 -13.68 -13.80
C ARG A 231 -3.61 -13.89 -13.58
N ALA A 232 -4.40 -13.52 -14.56
CA ALA A 232 -5.84 -13.74 -14.57
C ALA A 232 -6.16 -15.21 -14.88
N LEU A 233 -6.95 -15.85 -14.00
CA LEU A 233 -7.59 -17.13 -14.29
C LEU A 233 -8.95 -16.91 -14.98
N ARG A 234 -9.58 -17.99 -15.46
CA ARG A 234 -10.91 -17.91 -16.08
C ARG A 234 -11.91 -17.28 -15.10
N GLY A 235 -12.60 -16.23 -15.53
CA GLY A 235 -13.59 -15.52 -14.71
C GLY A 235 -12.98 -14.43 -13.82
N ALA A 236 -11.68 -14.17 -13.90
CA ALA A 236 -11.05 -13.05 -13.22
C ALA A 236 -11.63 -11.72 -13.70
N TRP A 237 -11.87 -10.81 -12.75
CA TRP A 237 -12.22 -9.43 -13.01
C TRP A 237 -11.45 -8.50 -12.08
N ALA A 238 -11.19 -7.29 -12.56
CA ALA A 238 -10.68 -6.18 -11.78
C ALA A 238 -11.41 -4.90 -12.18
N ARG A 239 -11.60 -4.00 -11.22
CA ARG A 239 -12.14 -2.66 -11.39
C ARG A 239 -11.16 -1.68 -10.77
N ILE A 240 -10.70 -0.75 -11.58
CA ILE A 240 -9.91 0.40 -11.19
C ILE A 240 -10.74 1.65 -11.49
N GLY A 241 -10.71 2.63 -10.62
CA GLY A 241 -11.40 3.89 -10.85
C GLY A 241 -11.02 4.98 -9.85
N THR A 242 -11.66 6.13 -9.98
CA THR A 242 -11.48 7.27 -9.08
C THR A 242 -11.98 6.95 -7.67
N ALA A 243 -11.33 7.51 -6.65
CA ALA A 243 -11.79 7.45 -5.26
C ALA A 243 -13.25 7.93 -5.16
N LYS A 244 -14.05 7.33 -4.27
CA LYS A 244 -15.44 7.77 -4.00
C LYS A 244 -15.57 8.83 -2.90
N ARG A 245 -14.53 8.98 -2.08
CA ARG A 245 -14.48 9.86 -0.90
C ARG A 245 -13.09 10.48 -0.78
N GLY A 246 -13.00 11.60 -0.08
CA GLY A 246 -11.76 12.37 0.07
C GLY A 246 -11.52 13.35 -1.07
N ASP A 247 -10.48 14.15 -0.92
CA ASP A 247 -10.16 15.26 -1.84
C ASP A 247 -9.31 14.80 -3.04
N ILE A 248 -8.67 13.63 -2.93
CA ILE A 248 -7.65 13.12 -3.87
C ILE A 248 -8.25 12.02 -4.76
N GLY A 249 -7.82 11.98 -6.03
CA GLY A 249 -8.14 10.89 -6.95
C GLY A 249 -9.58 10.88 -7.45
N ARG A 250 -10.22 12.04 -7.50
CA ARG A 250 -11.61 12.22 -7.91
C ARG A 250 -11.82 12.32 -9.41
N ARG A 251 -10.73 12.42 -10.20
CA ARG A 251 -10.74 12.58 -11.64
C ARG A 251 -9.68 11.69 -12.29
N ALA A 252 -9.97 11.22 -13.49
CA ALA A 252 -9.04 10.52 -14.37
C ALA A 252 -9.39 10.86 -15.82
N SER A 253 -8.37 11.07 -16.66
CA SER A 253 -8.54 11.38 -18.08
C SER A 253 -8.01 10.28 -19.00
N ARG A 254 -7.19 9.36 -18.48
CA ARG A 254 -6.55 8.31 -19.26
C ARG A 254 -6.33 7.06 -18.40
N PHE A 255 -6.58 5.90 -19.01
CA PHE A 255 -6.22 4.60 -18.47
C PHE A 255 -5.37 3.86 -19.49
N ASP A 256 -4.18 3.42 -19.08
CA ASP A 256 -3.33 2.52 -19.87
C ASP A 256 -3.32 1.14 -19.22
N ILE A 257 -3.60 0.10 -20.00
CA ILE A 257 -3.58 -1.29 -19.53
C ILE A 257 -2.36 -1.96 -20.13
N TYR A 258 -1.43 -2.36 -19.26
CA TYR A 258 -0.25 -3.13 -19.64
C TYR A 258 -0.56 -4.62 -19.48
N TYR A 259 -0.33 -5.38 -20.55
CA TYR A 259 -0.51 -6.82 -20.56
C TYR A 259 0.59 -7.47 -21.40
N GLU A 260 0.82 -8.76 -21.17
CA GLU A 260 1.76 -9.57 -21.92
C GLU A 260 0.97 -10.40 -22.94
N GLU A 261 1.39 -10.34 -24.21
CA GLU A 261 0.99 -11.31 -25.20
C GLU A 261 1.90 -12.54 -25.11
N GLN A 262 1.33 -13.74 -25.15
CA GLN A 262 2.10 -14.97 -25.00
C GLN A 262 1.51 -16.12 -25.84
N PRO A 263 2.32 -17.15 -26.14
CA PRO A 263 1.80 -18.38 -26.72
C PRO A 263 0.69 -18.96 -25.84
N ARG A 264 -0.45 -19.28 -26.44
CA ARG A 264 -1.68 -19.70 -25.73
C ARG A 264 -2.32 -18.63 -24.83
N GLY A 265 -2.00 -17.37 -25.05
CA GLY A 265 -2.71 -16.26 -24.41
C GLY A 265 -4.21 -16.30 -24.69
N GLY A 266 -4.97 -15.86 -23.68
CA GLY A 266 -6.41 -15.86 -23.71
C GLY A 266 -6.97 -14.58 -24.34
N LYS A 267 -8.14 -14.18 -23.85
CA LYS A 267 -8.76 -12.89 -24.15
C LYS A 267 -9.26 -12.30 -22.85
N PHE A 268 -9.14 -10.99 -22.72
CA PHE A 268 -9.85 -10.25 -21.68
C PHE A 268 -10.75 -9.21 -22.33
N SER A 269 -11.60 -8.60 -21.53
CA SER A 269 -12.45 -7.54 -22.02
C SER A 269 -12.41 -6.35 -21.10
N VAL A 270 -12.41 -5.17 -21.71
CA VAL A 270 -12.31 -3.88 -21.05
C VAL A 270 -13.63 -3.16 -21.22
N ARG A 271 -14.05 -2.45 -20.17
CA ARG A 271 -15.18 -1.54 -20.23
C ARG A 271 -14.85 -0.31 -19.40
N LEU A 272 -14.89 0.85 -20.02
CA LEU A 272 -14.82 2.13 -19.35
C LEU A 272 -16.26 2.54 -18.97
N ASP A 273 -16.52 2.70 -17.68
CA ASP A 273 -17.84 3.04 -17.14
C ASP A 273 -19.00 2.23 -17.76
N ASP A 274 -19.93 2.92 -18.43
CA ASP A 274 -21.11 2.35 -19.09
C ASP A 274 -20.94 2.22 -20.62
N GLU A 275 -19.72 2.37 -21.13
CA GLU A 275 -19.42 2.21 -22.55
C GLU A 275 -19.47 0.74 -23.00
N LYS A 276 -19.31 0.54 -24.31
CA LYS A 276 -19.29 -0.80 -24.90
C LYS A 276 -18.05 -1.55 -24.42
N ARG A 277 -18.24 -2.85 -24.22
CA ARG A 277 -17.15 -3.76 -23.85
C ARG A 277 -16.29 -4.05 -25.08
N GLU A 278 -15.00 -3.79 -24.98
CA GLU A 278 -14.02 -4.16 -25.99
C GLU A 278 -13.32 -5.45 -25.58
N VAL A 279 -12.95 -6.28 -26.57
CA VAL A 279 -12.27 -7.56 -26.33
C VAL A 279 -10.84 -7.44 -26.84
N VAL A 280 -9.89 -7.75 -25.97
CA VAL A 280 -8.46 -7.72 -26.26
C VAL A 280 -7.94 -9.16 -26.25
N SER A 281 -7.26 -9.55 -27.32
CA SER A 281 -6.54 -10.82 -27.41
C SER A 281 -5.17 -10.68 -26.75
N THR A 282 -4.73 -11.69 -25.99
CA THR A 282 -3.36 -11.75 -25.47
C THR A 282 -2.56 -12.88 -26.11
N LYS A 283 -3.06 -13.45 -27.19
CA LYS A 283 -2.39 -14.52 -27.94
C LYS A 283 -1.31 -13.92 -28.84
N ALA A 284 -0.06 -14.35 -28.63
CA ALA A 284 1.05 -14.14 -29.56
C ALA A 284 1.36 -15.42 -30.35
N ASP A 285 2.13 -15.26 -31.43
CA ASP A 285 2.76 -16.37 -32.15
C ASP A 285 3.83 -17.05 -31.27
N ALA A 286 4.24 -18.25 -31.68
CA ALA A 286 5.18 -19.10 -30.95
C ALA A 286 6.64 -18.70 -31.16
#